data_AF-A0A1Y2UPN4-F1
#
_entry.id   AF-A0A1Y2UPN4-F1
#
_cell.length_a   1.000
_cell.length_b   1.000
_cell.length_c   1.000
_cell.angle_alpha   90.00
_cell.angle_beta   90.00
_cell.angle_gamma   90.00
#
_symmetry.space_group_name_H-M   'P 1'
#
loop_
_entity.id
_entity.type
_entity.pdbx_description
1 polymer ?
#
loop_
_entity_poly.entity_id
_entity_poly.type
_entity_poly.pdbx_seq_one_letter_code
_entity_poly.pdbx_strand_id
1 'polypeptide(L)' 'MTVGKGGPRSISLYNRKGLRLAQIDIAGTPHKINNKPELPHVHIGFNHNEHGDRKPNWYERRLINVVKSAYNKYKG' A
#
# COMPACT_ATOMS: atom_id res chain seq x y z
N MET A 1 -7.87 -5.31 2.05
CA MET A 1 -7.79 -3.88 1.69
C MET A 1 -8.50 -3.09 2.78
N THR A 2 -7.92 -1.98 3.19
CA THR A 2 -8.58 -1.05 4.13
C THR A 2 -9.15 0.12 3.34
N VAL A 3 -10.39 0.51 3.62
CA VAL A 3 -11.09 1.64 2.99
C VAL A 3 -11.37 2.71 4.04
N GLY A 4 -11.07 3.97 3.74
CA GLY A 4 -11.42 5.12 4.56
C GLY A 4 -12.50 5.99 3.89
N LYS A 5 -12.90 7.08 4.56
CA LYS A 5 -13.90 8.04 4.06
C LYS A 5 -13.63 8.57 2.64
N GLY A 6 -12.38 8.54 2.17
CA GLY A 6 -11.97 8.99 0.83
C GLY A 6 -11.66 7.88 -0.19
N GLY A 7 -11.79 6.61 0.17
CA GLY A 7 -11.44 5.47 -0.70
C GLY A 7 -10.36 4.55 -0.15
N PRO A 8 -9.72 3.73 -1.00
CA PRO A 8 -8.71 2.75 -0.57
C PRO A 8 -7.54 3.42 0.16
N ARG A 9 -7.24 2.94 1.36
CA ARG A 9 -6.13 3.44 2.20
C ARG A 9 -4.89 2.57 2.12
N SER A 10 -5.05 1.26 2.20
CA SER A 10 -3.91 0.34 2.11
C SER A 10 -4.28 -1.04 1.57
N ILE A 11 -3.30 -1.71 0.98
CA ILE A 11 -3.38 -3.10 0.50
C ILE A 11 -2.36 -3.92 1.28
N SER A 12 -2.83 -4.82 2.13
CA SER A 12 -1.98 -5.81 2.80
C SER A 12 -1.93 -7.10 1.99
N LEU A 13 -0.72 -7.61 1.76
CA LEU A 13 -0.42 -8.88 1.10
C LEU A 13 -0.02 -9.90 2.16
N TYR A 14 -0.55 -11.12 2.04
CA TYR A 14 -0.30 -12.21 2.97
C TYR A 14 0.18 -13.45 2.21
N ASN A 15 1.01 -14.27 2.85
CA ASN A 15 1.36 -15.58 2.32
C ASN A 15 0.24 -16.61 2.59
N ARG A 16 0.39 -17.82 2.06
CA ARG A 16 -0.57 -18.93 2.27
C ARG A 16 -0.73 -19.35 3.73
N LYS A 17 0.23 -19.01 4.60
CA LYS A 17 0.19 -19.26 6.04
C LYS A 17 -0.49 -18.13 6.83
N GLY A 18 -1.03 -17.12 6.14
CA GLY A 18 -1.66 -15.95 6.76
C GLY A 18 -0.69 -14.91 7.32
N LEU A 19 0.61 -15.04 7.08
CA LEU A 19 1.60 -14.06 7.55
C LEU A 19 1.70 -12.89 6.56
N ARG A 20 1.72 -11.65 7.08
CA ARG A 20 1.82 -10.44 6.27
C ARG A 20 3.18 -10.39 5.57
N LEU A 21 3.16 -10.38 4.24
CA LEU A 21 4.34 -10.24 3.39
C LEU A 21 4.69 -8.76 3.18
N ALA A 22 3.68 -7.95 2.90
CA ALA A 22 3.86 -6.53 2.65
C ALA A 22 2.57 -5.75 2.90
N GLN A 23 2.69 -4.44 3.10
CA GLN A 23 1.57 -3.51 3.11
C GLN A 23 1.89 -2.33 2.22
N ILE A 24 0.99 -2.02 1.29
CA ILE A 24 1.09 -0.89 0.38
C ILE A 24 0.14 0.18 0.89
N ASP A 25 0.69 1.28 1.37
CA ASP A 25 -0.10 2.42 1.83
C ASP A 25 -0.35 3.37 0.65
N ILE A 26 -1.64 3.52 0.31
CA ILE A 26 -2.16 4.25 -0.86
C ILE A 26 -2.60 5.67 -0.49
N ALA A 27 -3.11 5.86 0.74
CA ALA A 27 -3.54 7.14 1.25
C ALA A 27 -3.42 7.15 2.78
N GLY A 28 -3.01 8.28 3.35
CA GLY A 28 -2.74 8.41 4.79
C GLY A 28 -1.54 9.30 5.05
N THR A 29 -0.79 8.98 6.10
CA THR A 29 0.43 9.70 6.48
C THR A 29 1.60 9.24 5.59
N PRO A 30 2.29 10.15 4.88
CA PRO A 30 3.47 9.80 4.11
C PRO A 30 4.64 9.45 5.03
N HIS A 31 5.38 8.41 4.66
CA HIS A 31 6.66 8.07 5.28
C HIS A 31 7.79 8.78 4.54
N LYS A 32 8.84 9.17 5.26
CA LYS A 32 10.05 9.72 4.63
C LYS A 32 10.89 8.58 4.08
N ILE A 33 11.05 8.52 2.76
CA ILE A 33 11.98 7.62 2.08
C ILE A 33 13.02 8.51 1.40
N ASN A 34 14.31 8.34 1.74
CA ASN A 34 15.40 9.21 1.28
C ASN A 34 15.13 10.71 1.53
N ASN A 35 14.73 11.07 2.75
CA ASN A 35 14.38 12.44 3.18
C ASN A 35 13.19 13.09 2.44
N LYS A 36 12.47 12.36 1.59
CA LYS A 36 11.28 12.87 0.90
C LYS A 36 10.03 12.14 1.41
N PRO A 37 8.95 12.86 1.73
CA PRO A 37 7.66 12.22 2.03
C PRO A 37 7.17 11.51 0.77
N GLU A 38 7.00 10.19 0.83
CA GLU A 38 6.61 9.36 -0.30
C GLU A 38 5.29 8.64 -0.03
N LEU A 39 4.37 8.79 -0.98
CA LEU A 39 3.08 8.14 -0.97
C LEU A 39 2.65 7.96 -2.44
N PRO A 40 2.24 6.74 -2.86
CA PRO A 40 2.20 5.49 -2.09
C PRO A 40 3.58 4.92 -1.75
N HIS A 41 3.68 4.18 -0.64
CA HIS A 41 4.88 3.44 -0.24
C HIS A 41 4.52 2.02 0.23
N VAL A 42 5.53 1.15 0.31
CA VAL A 42 5.39 -0.27 0.66
C VAL A 42 6.23 -0.58 1.89
N HIS A 43 5.60 -1.14 2.93
CA HIS A 43 6.25 -1.78 4.06
C HIS A 43 6.48 -3.26 3.74
N ILE A 44 7.73 -3.73 3.80
CA ILE A 44 8.07 -5.14 3.59
C ILE A 44 8.20 -5.84 4.95
N GLY A 45 7.49 -6.97 5.11
CA GLY A 45 7.56 -7.81 6.29
C GLY A 45 6.74 -7.30 7.48
N PHE A 46 7.08 -7.84 8.65
CA PHE A 46 6.43 -7.50 9.92
C PHE A 46 7.07 -6.29 10.61
N ASN A 47 8.40 -6.14 10.50
CA ASN A 47 9.12 -5.03 11.13
C ASN A 47 8.95 -3.73 10.32
N HIS A 48 8.38 -2.72 10.96
CA HIS A 48 8.31 -1.35 10.47
C HIS A 48 9.66 -0.64 10.69
N ASN A 49 10.03 0.27 9.76
CA ASN A 49 11.10 1.31 9.79
C ASN A 49 12.10 1.22 8.62
N GLU A 50 12.87 2.30 8.43
CA GLU A 50 13.62 2.80 7.26
C GLU A 50 14.42 1.81 6.37
N HIS A 51 14.59 0.54 6.75
CA HIS A 51 15.13 -0.52 5.88
C HIS A 51 14.05 -1.41 5.23
N GLY A 52 12.79 -1.28 5.63
CA GLY A 52 11.64 -2.04 5.13
C GLY A 52 10.68 -1.23 4.27
N ASP A 53 10.86 0.09 4.20
CA ASP A 53 9.97 1.00 3.47
C ASP A 53 10.56 1.32 2.10
N ARG A 54 9.81 1.05 1.03
CA ARG A 54 10.26 1.35 -0.33
C ARG A 54 9.15 1.91 -1.22
N LYS A 55 9.56 2.48 -2.35
CA LYS A 55 8.62 2.84 -3.41
C LYS A 55 7.96 1.58 -3.99
N PRO A 56 6.68 1.64 -4.39
CA PRO A 56 6.03 0.54 -5.06
C PRO A 56 6.70 0.26 -6.40
N ASN A 57 6.95 -1.02 -6.66
CA ASN A 57 7.44 -1.50 -7.94
C ASN A 57 6.30 -1.47 -8.99
N TRP A 58 6.61 -1.85 -10.22
CA TRP A 58 5.64 -1.77 -11.31
C TRP A 58 4.40 -2.66 -11.08
N TYR A 59 4.57 -3.88 -10.55
CA TYR A 59 3.46 -4.79 -10.26
C TYR A 59 2.53 -4.21 -9.20
N GLU A 60 3.10 -3.62 -8.14
CA GLU A 60 2.34 -3.02 -7.06
C GLU A 60 1.62 -1.76 -7.50
N ARG A 61 2.24 -0.93 -8.35
CA ARG A 61 1.56 0.21 -8.98
C ARG A 61 0.35 -0.25 -9.80
N ARG A 62 0.50 -1.33 -10.57
CA ARG A 62 -0.61 -1.93 -11.32
C ARG A 62 -1.71 -2.42 -10.38
N LEU A 63 -1.34 -3.07 -9.27
CA LEU A 63 -2.30 -3.52 -8.25
C LEU A 63 -3.06 -2.36 -7.61
N ILE A 64 -2.37 -1.28 -7.25
CA ILE A 64 -3.00 -0.04 -6.72
C ILE A 64 -4.03 0.49 -7.73
N ASN A 65 -3.68 0.54 -9.01
CA ASN A 65 -4.58 1.04 -10.05
C ASN A 65 -5.82 0.15 -10.20
N VAL A 66 -5.65 -1.18 -10.26
CA VAL A 66 -6.78 -2.13 -10.32
C VAL A 66 -7.70 -1.95 -9.13
N VAL A 67 -7.14 -1.81 -7.92
CA VAL A 67 -7.92 -1.61 -6.69
C VAL A 67 -8.68 -0.27 -6.72
N LYS A 68 -8.02 0.82 -7.14
CA LYS A 68 -8.68 2.13 -7.29
C LYS A 68 -9.82 2.07 -8.32
N SER A 69 -9.59 1.46 -9.48
CA SER A 69 -10.60 1.30 -10.52
C SER A 69 -11.77 0.44 -10.06
N ALA A 70 -11.50 -0.68 -9.38
CA ALA A 70 -12.54 -1.54 -8.82
C ALA A 70 -13.38 -0.76 -7.79
N TYR A 71 -12.74 -0.08 -6.84
CA TYR A 71 -13.45 0.74 -5.86
C TYR A 71 -14.35 1.81 -6.50
N ASN A 72 -13.83 2.53 -7.50
CA ASN A 72 -14.61 3.55 -8.21
C ASN A 72 -15.81 2.95 -8.95
N LYS A 73 -15.65 1.76 -9.55
CA LYS A 73 -16.74 1.04 -10.20
C LYS A 73 -17.82 0.57 -9.23
N TYR A 74 -17.47 0.20 -8.00
CA TYR A 74 -18.44 -0.20 -6.97
C TYR A 74 -19.12 0.99 -6.28
N LYS A 75 -18.52 2.18 -6.34
CA LYS A 75 -19.09 3.40 -5.75
C LYS A 75 -20.03 4.15 -6.72
N GLY A 76 -19.81 3.99 -8.03
CA GLY A 76 -20.70 4.50 -9.08
C GLY A 76 -21.86 3.56 -9.35
#